data_AF-A0A9K3NAD3-F1
#
_entry.id   AF-A0A9K3NAD3-F1
#
_cell.length_a   1.000
_cell.length_b   1.000
_cell.length_c   1.000
_cell.angle_alpha   90.00
_cell.angle_beta   90.00
_cell.angle_gamma   90.00
#
_symmetry.space_group_name_H-M   'P 1'
#
loop_
_entity.id
_entity.type
_entity.pdbx_description
1 polymer ?
#
loop_
_entity_poly.entity_id
_entity_poly.type
_entity_poly.pdbx_seq_one_letter_code
_entity_poly.pdbx_strand_id
1 'polypeptide(L)'
;MEKIKGKKVGFAEVLLHTHATKECKKRLNDGEINANDYDKLQFVTDRSKRSYVSYMKKLENKYGNTDCDDMEVWESLHPECQGRQLFAVGSSDPHFVLTGTTSSTASVSDTRQSHELQKVQAELEKEREARQNIEARFEQFEQEREQERVEREREREQERVERERERTEHARWQKYMEAKFNKFGKK
;
A
#
# COMPACT_ATOMS: atom_id res chain seq x y z
N MET A 1 17.36 8.48 15.89
CA MET A 1 18.16 8.95 17.04
C MET A 1 18.90 10.26 16.73
N GLU A 2 19.45 10.42 15.53
CA GLU A 2 20.17 11.65 15.13
C GLU A 2 19.31 12.93 15.22
N LYS A 3 18.05 12.89 14.76
CA LYS A 3 17.11 14.02 14.90
C LYS A 3 16.83 14.45 16.35
N ILE A 4 16.96 13.52 17.29
CA ILE A 4 16.73 13.76 18.73
C ILE A 4 18.03 14.26 19.39
N LYS A 5 19.18 13.73 18.97
CA LYS A 5 20.49 14.04 19.55
C LYS A 5 21.21 15.23 18.89
N GLY A 6 20.74 15.69 17.73
CA GLY A 6 21.33 16.82 16.98
C GLY A 6 22.74 16.54 16.43
N LYS A 7 23.22 15.29 16.51
CA LYS A 7 24.53 14.85 16.04
C LYS A 7 24.43 13.48 15.36
N LYS A 8 25.43 13.16 14.53
CA LYS A 8 25.59 11.82 13.95
C LYS A 8 25.74 10.81 15.10
N VAL A 9 24.98 9.71 15.04
CA VAL A 9 24.95 8.70 16.10
C VAL A 9 25.63 7.43 15.58
N GLY A 10 26.59 6.93 16.36
CA GLY A 10 27.42 5.79 16.00
C GLY A 10 26.84 4.41 16.27
N PHE A 11 27.49 3.37 15.76
CA PHE A 11 27.09 1.97 16.00
C PHE A 11 27.10 1.63 17.49
N ALA A 12 28.16 2.06 18.19
CA ALA A 12 28.30 1.85 19.62
C ALA A 12 27.15 2.52 20.39
N GLU A 13 26.82 3.77 20.03
CA GLU A 13 25.76 4.53 20.67
C GLU A 13 24.36 3.96 20.36
N VAL A 14 24.14 3.46 19.14
CA VAL A 14 22.93 2.73 18.75
C VAL A 14 22.78 1.47 19.59
N LEU A 15 23.83 0.62 19.62
CA LEU A 15 23.84 -0.64 20.37
C LEU A 15 23.57 -0.41 21.87
N LEU A 16 24.17 0.64 22.45
CA LEU A 16 23.96 1.00 23.85
C LEU A 16 22.51 1.42 24.10
N HIS A 17 21.92 2.23 23.23
CA HIS A 17 20.54 2.69 23.40
C HIS A 17 19.51 1.56 23.26
N THR A 18 19.71 0.63 22.32
CA THR A 18 18.75 -0.43 22.02
C THR A 18 18.92 -1.66 22.91
N HIS A 19 20.14 -2.00 23.34
CA HIS A 19 20.43 -3.25 24.05
C HIS A 19 20.95 -3.10 25.48
N ALA A 20 21.29 -1.91 25.97
CA ALA A 20 21.57 -1.72 27.40
C ALA A 20 20.27 -1.83 28.22
N THR A 21 20.38 -2.31 29.46
CA THR A 21 19.23 -2.41 30.36
C THR A 21 18.65 -1.02 30.66
N LYS A 22 17.37 -0.97 31.06
CA LYS A 22 16.72 0.30 31.42
C LYS A 22 17.48 1.02 32.54
N GLU A 23 17.94 0.28 33.54
CA GLU A 23 18.74 0.80 34.65
C GLU A 23 20.10 1.32 34.19
N CYS A 24 20.82 0.57 33.35
CA CYS A 24 22.11 1.01 32.80
C CYS A 24 21.97 2.32 32.00
N LYS A 25 20.93 2.44 31.16
CA LYS A 25 20.67 3.68 30.39
C LYS A 25 20.36 4.87 31.29
N LYS A 26 19.62 4.65 32.39
CA LYS A 26 19.36 5.69 33.38
C LYS A 26 20.67 6.17 34.01
N ARG A 27 21.52 5.26 34.48
CA ARG A 27 22.82 5.58 35.10
C ARG A 27 23.78 6.30 34.15
N LEU A 28 23.75 5.96 32.86
CA LEU A 28 24.50 6.68 31.81
C LEU A 28 23.99 8.12 31.62
N ASN A 29 22.67 8.31 31.60
CA ASN A 29 22.07 9.64 31.45
C ASN A 29 22.29 10.51 32.69
N ASP A 30 22.28 9.89 33.89
CA ASP A 30 22.54 10.56 35.17
C ASP A 30 24.04 10.85 35.39
N GLY A 31 24.93 10.35 34.52
CA GLY A 31 26.37 10.55 34.57
C GLY A 31 27.10 9.70 35.62
N GLU A 32 26.43 8.72 36.23
CA GLU A 32 27.02 7.83 37.24
C GLU A 32 28.07 6.87 36.67
N ILE A 33 27.91 6.50 35.39
CA ILE A 33 28.79 5.60 34.65
C ILE A 33 29.03 6.14 33.25
N ASN A 34 30.19 5.82 32.67
CA ASN A 34 30.54 6.19 31.30
C ASN A 34 30.32 5.00 30.34
N ALA A 35 30.11 5.30 29.06
CA ALA A 35 30.20 4.36 27.94
C ALA A 35 31.51 3.54 27.90
N ASN A 36 32.60 4.08 28.46
CA ASN A 36 33.88 3.37 28.57
C ASN A 36 34.01 2.50 29.84
N ASP A 37 33.05 2.56 30.78
CA ASP A 37 33.05 1.74 32.00
C ASP A 37 32.51 0.31 31.71
N TYR A 38 33.22 -0.46 30.89
CA TYR A 38 32.75 -1.75 30.35
C TYR A 38 32.25 -2.75 31.42
N ASP A 39 32.84 -2.74 32.61
CA ASP A 39 32.45 -3.62 33.71
C ASP A 39 31.12 -3.21 34.35
N LYS A 40 30.83 -1.91 34.38
CA LYS A 40 29.59 -1.35 34.95
C LYS A 40 28.43 -1.36 33.95
N LEU A 41 28.73 -1.51 32.66
CA LEU A 41 27.70 -1.62 31.62
C LEU A 41 26.97 -2.95 31.68
N GLN A 42 25.63 -2.85 31.74
CA GLN A 42 24.73 -3.99 31.73
C GLN A 42 23.87 -3.99 30.47
N PHE A 43 23.82 -5.14 29.81
CA PHE A 43 23.07 -5.36 28.58
C PHE A 43 22.01 -6.42 28.79
N VAL A 44 20.96 -6.38 27.95
CA VAL A 44 19.88 -7.37 27.96
C VAL A 44 20.38 -8.75 27.55
N THR A 45 21.45 -8.82 26.74
CA THR A 45 22.06 -10.09 26.33
C THR A 45 23.59 -10.03 26.39
N ASP A 46 24.21 -11.17 26.66
CA ASP A 46 25.67 -11.31 26.65
C ASP A 46 26.28 -11.03 25.26
N ARG A 47 25.55 -11.38 24.19
CA ARG A 47 25.98 -11.09 22.81
C ARG A 47 26.14 -9.59 22.61
N SER A 48 25.17 -8.78 23.05
CA SER A 48 25.24 -7.32 22.98
C SER A 48 26.42 -6.76 23.76
N LYS A 49 26.68 -7.26 24.98
CA LYS A 49 27.84 -6.83 25.77
C LYS A 49 29.15 -7.15 25.06
N ARG A 50 29.31 -8.39 24.55
CA ARG A 50 30.52 -8.80 23.83
C ARG A 50 30.74 -8.00 22.56
N SER A 51 29.70 -7.75 21.76
CA SER A 51 29.79 -6.91 20.56
C SER A 51 30.25 -5.50 20.90
N TYR A 52 29.63 -4.86 21.89
CA TYR A 52 29.97 -3.50 22.30
C TYR A 52 31.43 -3.40 22.74
N VAL A 53 31.83 -4.22 23.71
CA VAL A 53 33.18 -4.18 24.28
C VAL A 53 34.25 -4.51 23.23
N SER A 54 33.99 -5.48 22.36
CA SER A 54 34.94 -5.87 21.30
C SER A 54 35.10 -4.77 20.25
N TYR A 55 34.00 -4.09 19.90
CA TYR A 55 34.02 -2.96 18.97
C TYR A 55 34.81 -1.78 19.52
N MET A 56 34.51 -1.36 20.74
CA MET A 56 35.22 -0.25 21.38
C MET A 56 36.72 -0.54 21.50
N LYS A 57 37.10 -1.75 21.89
CA LYS A 57 38.52 -2.16 21.94
C LYS A 57 39.20 -2.17 20.58
N LYS A 58 38.51 -2.60 19.51
CA LYS A 58 39.10 -2.56 18.15
C LYS A 58 39.28 -1.13 17.64
N LEU A 59 38.32 -0.24 17.92
CA LEU A 59 38.45 1.18 17.60
C LEU A 59 39.64 1.81 18.33
N GLU A 60 39.72 1.58 19.64
CA GLU A 60 40.83 2.05 20.47
C GLU A 60 42.17 1.53 19.94
N ASN A 61 42.25 0.26 19.56
CA ASN A 61 43.48 -0.31 18.98
C ASN A 61 43.83 0.26 17.59
N LYS A 62 42.84 0.58 16.75
CA LYS A 62 43.07 1.06 15.37
C LYS A 62 43.35 2.57 15.32
N TYR A 63 42.69 3.35 16.17
CA TYR A 63 42.67 4.81 16.10
C TYR A 63 43.19 5.51 17.35
N GLY A 64 43.40 4.80 18.46
CA GLY A 64 43.76 5.39 19.76
C GLY A 64 42.62 6.16 20.42
N ASN A 65 41.40 6.11 19.87
CA ASN A 65 40.19 6.69 20.46
C ASN A 65 38.96 5.86 20.09
N THR A 66 37.86 6.11 20.80
CA THR A 66 36.56 5.45 20.59
C THR A 66 35.47 6.41 20.12
N ASP A 67 35.84 7.66 19.81
CA ASP A 67 34.93 8.71 19.36
C ASP A 67 34.63 8.66 17.85
N CYS A 68 35.10 7.61 17.16
CA CYS A 68 34.88 7.37 15.75
C CYS A 68 34.05 6.10 15.52
N ASP A 69 33.40 6.04 14.36
CA ASP A 69 32.75 4.81 13.88
C ASP A 69 33.45 4.29 12.64
N ASP A 70 33.64 2.98 12.62
CA ASP A 70 34.25 2.28 11.50
C ASP A 70 33.43 1.02 11.19
N MET A 71 32.80 1.04 10.01
CA MET A 71 31.97 -0.08 9.56
C MET A 71 32.78 -1.34 9.30
N GLU A 72 34.01 -1.25 8.78
CA GLU A 72 34.84 -2.43 8.55
C GLU A 72 35.18 -3.11 9.88
N VAL A 73 35.46 -2.30 10.91
CA VAL A 73 35.68 -2.81 12.27
C VAL A 73 34.41 -3.47 12.81
N TRP A 74 33.24 -2.88 12.60
CA TRP A 74 31.95 -3.45 13.02
C TRP A 74 31.64 -4.77 12.30
N GLU A 75 31.79 -4.83 10.98
CA GLU A 75 31.56 -6.02 10.16
C GLU A 75 32.52 -7.16 10.51
N SER A 76 33.79 -6.84 10.80
CA SER A 76 34.79 -7.83 11.20
C SER A 76 34.49 -8.53 12.53
N LEU A 77 33.56 -8.00 13.35
CA LEU A 77 33.11 -8.63 14.59
C LEU A 77 31.94 -9.58 14.39
N HIS A 78 31.32 -9.52 13.22
CA HIS A 78 30.15 -10.31 12.85
C HIS A 78 30.39 -11.04 11.51
N PRO A 79 31.43 -11.89 11.42
CA PRO A 79 31.74 -12.60 10.18
C PRO A 79 30.61 -13.52 9.73
N GLU A 80 29.84 -14.09 10.67
CA GLU A 80 28.63 -14.87 10.34
C GLU A 80 27.51 -14.04 9.67
N CYS A 81 27.59 -12.72 9.73
CA CYS A 81 26.63 -11.77 9.16
C CYS A 81 27.11 -11.15 7.84
N GLN A 82 28.22 -11.61 7.23
CA GLN A 82 28.67 -11.12 5.92
C GLN A 82 27.54 -11.24 4.88
N GLY A 83 27.05 -10.09 4.39
CA GLY A 83 25.95 -10.00 3.43
C GLY A 83 24.54 -10.26 4.01
N ARG A 84 24.37 -10.35 5.33
CA ARG A 84 23.07 -10.48 6.02
C ARG A 84 22.89 -9.36 7.06
N GLN A 85 21.67 -9.26 7.63
CA GLN A 85 21.32 -8.30 8.67
C GLN A 85 22.38 -8.26 9.79
N LEU A 86 23.11 -7.14 9.88
CA LEU A 86 24.14 -6.94 10.90
C LEU A 86 23.49 -6.88 12.29
N PHE A 87 24.09 -7.56 13.26
CA PHE A 87 23.56 -7.59 14.62
C PHE A 87 23.46 -6.16 15.20
N ALA A 88 22.32 -5.85 15.84
CA ALA A 88 21.96 -4.56 16.43
C ALA A 88 21.83 -3.36 15.47
N VAL A 89 22.15 -3.54 14.19
CA VAL A 89 21.68 -2.67 13.11
C VAL A 89 20.33 -3.25 12.68
N GLY A 90 19.28 -2.42 12.62
CA GLY A 90 17.95 -2.90 12.25
C GLY A 90 17.93 -3.61 10.88
N SER A 91 16.79 -4.14 10.45
CA SER A 91 16.63 -4.65 9.07
C SER A 91 16.84 -3.57 7.99
N SER A 92 17.02 -2.32 8.40
CA SER A 92 17.40 -1.19 7.58
C SER A 92 18.89 -1.25 7.26
N ASP A 93 19.21 -1.15 5.98
CA ASP A 93 20.53 -0.97 5.43
C ASP A 93 21.49 -0.19 6.37
N PRO A 94 22.57 -0.83 6.84
CA PRO A 94 23.55 -0.20 7.74
C PRO A 94 24.14 1.09 7.18
N HIS A 95 24.43 1.19 5.88
CA HIS A 95 24.93 2.43 5.28
C HIS A 95 23.86 3.52 5.33
N PHE A 96 22.60 3.19 5.05
CA PHE A 96 21.51 4.16 5.13
C PHE A 96 21.36 4.73 6.54
N VAL A 97 21.53 3.92 7.59
CA VAL A 97 21.43 4.37 8.98
C VAL A 97 22.54 5.37 9.36
N LEU A 98 23.72 5.31 8.74
CA LEU A 98 24.90 6.11 9.14
C LEU A 98 25.20 7.30 8.24
N THR A 99 24.95 7.17 6.93
CA THR A 99 25.34 8.17 5.94
C THR A 99 24.15 8.69 5.14
N GLY A 100 22.95 8.11 5.34
CA GLY A 100 21.77 8.41 4.53
C GLY A 100 21.88 7.90 3.09
N THR A 101 22.94 7.16 2.75
CA THR A 101 23.14 6.55 1.43
C THR A 101 22.83 5.07 1.49
N THR A 102 22.02 4.59 0.55
CA THR A 102 21.72 3.16 0.44
C THR A 102 22.93 2.38 -0.08
N SER A 103 23.33 1.31 0.60
CA SER A 103 24.23 0.28 0.08
C SER A 103 23.60 -0.42 -1.12
N SER A 104 24.35 -0.48 -2.21
CA SER A 104 23.97 -1.19 -3.45
C SER A 104 23.88 -2.73 -3.31
N THR A 105 24.05 -3.29 -2.11
CA THR A 105 24.13 -4.74 -1.86
C THR A 105 22.97 -5.31 -1.05
N ALA A 106 21.88 -4.55 -0.84
CA ALA A 106 20.64 -5.05 -0.23
C ALA A 106 19.83 -5.96 -1.19
N SER A 107 20.47 -6.93 -1.86
CA SER A 107 19.89 -7.67 -2.99
C SER A 107 19.45 -9.11 -2.68
N VAL A 108 19.39 -9.53 -1.41
CA VAL A 108 18.92 -10.88 -1.07
C VAL A 108 17.43 -10.92 -0.65
N SER A 109 16.85 -9.77 -0.29
CA SER A 109 15.39 -9.59 -0.07
C SER A 109 14.65 -9.15 -1.33
N ASP A 110 15.38 -8.62 -2.31
CA ASP A 110 14.86 -7.88 -3.45
C ASP A 110 14.12 -8.77 -4.45
N THR A 111 14.59 -10.01 -4.66
CA THR A 111 13.97 -10.94 -5.62
C THR A 111 12.60 -11.43 -5.17
N ARG A 112 12.44 -11.76 -3.87
CA ARG A 112 11.16 -12.22 -3.32
C ARG A 112 10.16 -11.06 -3.24
N GLN A 113 10.63 -9.88 -2.86
CA GLN A 113 9.79 -8.68 -2.77
C GLN A 113 9.38 -8.17 -4.17
N SER A 114 10.27 -8.24 -5.15
CA SER A 114 9.97 -7.94 -6.56
C SER A 114 8.97 -8.92 -7.17
N HIS A 115 9.09 -10.22 -6.87
CA HIS A 115 8.12 -11.22 -7.32
C HIS A 115 6.71 -11.01 -6.71
N GLU A 116 6.63 -10.69 -5.41
CA GLU A 116 5.34 -10.34 -4.77
C GLU A 116 4.75 -9.04 -5.35
N LEU A 117 5.58 -8.03 -5.63
CA LEU A 117 5.13 -6.79 -6.27
C LEU A 117 4.61 -7.02 -7.69
N GLN A 118 5.29 -7.83 -8.50
CA GLN A 118 4.81 -8.22 -9.83
C GLN A 118 3.47 -8.96 -9.75
N LYS A 119 3.32 -9.86 -8.76
CA LYS A 119 2.07 -10.60 -8.55
C LYS A 119 0.92 -9.68 -8.17
N VAL A 120 1.15 -8.73 -7.26
CA VAL A 120 0.16 -7.73 -6.85
C VAL A 120 -0.19 -6.80 -8.01
N GLN A 121 0.78 -6.41 -8.84
CA GLN A 121 0.50 -5.62 -10.06
C GLN A 121 -0.38 -6.37 -11.04
N ALA A 122 -0.09 -7.64 -11.31
CA ALA A 122 -0.90 -8.46 -12.21
C ALA A 122 -2.32 -8.70 -11.66
N GLU A 123 -2.48 -8.85 -10.34
CA GLU A 123 -3.78 -9.02 -9.70
C GLU A 123 -4.60 -7.72 -9.73
N LEU A 124 -3.94 -6.58 -9.54
CA LEU A 124 -4.56 -5.26 -9.65
C LEU A 124 -5.04 -4.96 -11.08
N GLU A 125 -4.28 -5.38 -12.09
CA GLU A 125 -4.66 -5.21 -13.50
C GLU A 125 -5.90 -6.06 -13.84
N LYS A 126 -5.94 -7.33 -13.38
CA LYS A 126 -7.12 -8.19 -13.52
C LYS A 126 -8.36 -7.63 -12.83
N GLU A 127 -8.21 -7.09 -11.61
CA GLU A 127 -9.32 -6.46 -10.89
C GLU A 127 -9.83 -5.21 -11.63
N ARG A 128 -8.94 -4.41 -12.23
CA ARG A 128 -9.32 -3.25 -13.05
C ARG A 128 -10.11 -3.67 -14.29
N GLU A 129 -9.64 -4.68 -15.01
CA GLU A 129 -10.36 -5.23 -16.17
C GLU A 129 -11.73 -5.80 -15.77
N ALA A 130 -11.80 -6.53 -14.66
CA ALA A 130 -13.06 -7.08 -14.14
C ALA A 130 -14.06 -5.97 -13.79
N ARG A 131 -13.61 -4.88 -13.15
CA ARG A 131 -14.44 -3.72 -12.84
C ARG A 131 -14.95 -3.04 -14.10
N GLN A 132 -14.08 -2.78 -15.08
CA GLN A 132 -14.49 -2.17 -16.36
C GLN A 132 -15.51 -3.05 -17.11
N ASN A 133 -15.34 -4.37 -17.07
CA ASN A 133 -16.30 -5.29 -17.66
C ASN A 133 -17.67 -5.22 -16.97
N ILE A 134 -17.69 -5.23 -15.63
CA ILE A 134 -18.94 -5.11 -14.87
C ILE A 134 -19.63 -3.77 -15.16
N GLU A 135 -18.87 -2.68 -15.19
CA GLU A 135 -19.38 -1.34 -15.49
C GLU A 135 -19.98 -1.27 -16.89
N ALA A 136 -19.29 -1.78 -17.91
CA ALA A 136 -19.80 -1.85 -19.28
C ALA A 136 -21.08 -2.72 -19.40
N ARG A 137 -21.13 -3.86 -18.70
CA ARG A 137 -22.34 -4.70 -18.67
C ARG A 137 -23.50 -4.01 -17.96
N PHE A 138 -23.23 -3.20 -16.94
CA PHE A 138 -24.25 -2.45 -16.24
C PHE A 138 -24.81 -1.32 -17.12
N GLU A 139 -23.95 -0.57 -17.80
CA GLU A 139 -24.38 0.45 -18.77
C GLU A 139 -25.23 -0.15 -19.89
N GLN A 140 -24.82 -1.31 -20.43
CA GLN A 140 -25.59 -2.01 -21.46
C GLN A 140 -26.97 -2.44 -20.94
N PHE A 141 -27.04 -2.95 -19.71
CA PHE A 141 -28.30 -3.34 -19.08
C PHE A 141 -29.23 -2.14 -18.85
N GLU A 142 -28.69 -0.99 -18.43
CA GLU A 142 -29.48 0.23 -18.28
C GLU A 142 -30.02 0.74 -19.62
N GLN A 143 -29.20 0.71 -20.68
CA GLN A 143 -29.63 1.07 -22.03
C GLN A 143 -30.73 0.15 -22.56
N GLU A 144 -30.60 -1.16 -22.37
CA GLU A 144 -31.61 -2.14 -22.77
C GLU A 144 -32.94 -1.91 -22.06
N ARG A 145 -32.91 -1.69 -20.74
CA ARG A 145 -34.10 -1.33 -19.96
C ARG A 145 -34.76 -0.05 -20.45
N GLU A 146 -33.99 0.98 -20.76
CA GLU A 146 -34.56 2.24 -21.23
C GLU A 146 -35.15 2.09 -22.64
N GLN A 147 -34.50 1.32 -23.52
CA GLN A 147 -35.06 0.96 -24.82
C GLN A 147 -36.40 0.21 -24.67
N GLU A 148 -36.47 -0.78 -23.77
CA GLU A 148 -37.71 -1.51 -23.50
C GLU A 148 -38.83 -0.58 -23.02
N ARG A 149 -38.51 0.41 -22.17
CA ARG A 149 -39.48 1.40 -21.69
C ARG A 149 -40.00 2.28 -22.83
N VAL A 150 -39.10 2.76 -23.68
CA VAL A 150 -39.44 3.59 -24.86
C VAL A 150 -40.26 2.78 -25.86
N GLU A 151 -39.91 1.53 -26.10
CA GLU A 151 -40.64 0.64 -27.02
C GLU A 151 -42.06 0.38 -26.52
N ARG A 152 -42.23 0.03 -25.23
CA ARG A 152 -43.56 -0.12 -24.61
C ARG A 152 -44.38 1.15 -24.62
N GLU A 153 -43.75 2.32 -24.59
CA GLU A 153 -44.46 3.60 -24.71
C GLU A 153 -44.92 3.84 -26.14
N ARG A 154 -44.06 3.56 -27.13
CA ARG A 154 -44.41 3.62 -28.56
C ARG A 154 -45.53 2.66 -28.92
N GLU A 155 -45.50 1.42 -28.44
CA GLU A 155 -46.59 0.46 -28.66
C GLU A 155 -47.91 0.98 -28.10
N ARG A 156 -47.90 1.51 -26.87
CA ARG A 156 -49.10 2.11 -26.25
C ARG A 156 -49.61 3.30 -27.04
N GLU A 157 -48.73 4.12 -27.59
CA GLU A 157 -49.13 5.26 -28.42
C GLU A 157 -49.70 4.81 -29.78
N GLN A 158 -49.09 3.82 -30.42
CA GLN A 158 -49.61 3.22 -31.64
C GLN A 158 -51.01 2.63 -31.43
N GLU A 159 -51.21 1.89 -30.34
CA GLU A 159 -52.50 1.32 -30.00
C GLU A 159 -53.56 2.41 -29.76
N ARG A 160 -53.18 3.53 -29.12
CA ARG A 160 -54.08 4.68 -28.93
C ARG A 160 -54.47 5.31 -30.27
N VAL A 161 -53.51 5.48 -31.17
CA VAL A 161 -53.75 6.03 -32.51
C VAL A 161 -54.64 5.10 -33.33
N GLU A 162 -54.41 3.79 -33.26
CA GLU A 162 -55.22 2.79 -33.96
C GLU A 162 -56.66 2.78 -33.44
N ARG A 163 -56.87 2.73 -32.12
CA ARG A 163 -58.21 2.84 -31.52
C ARG A 163 -58.92 4.16 -31.86
N GLU A 164 -58.17 5.24 -32.04
CA GLU A 164 -58.75 6.50 -32.51
C GLU A 164 -59.15 6.44 -33.98
N ARG A 165 -58.31 5.87 -34.85
CA ARG A 165 -58.65 5.62 -36.26
C ARG A 165 -59.90 4.76 -36.39
N GLU A 166 -59.96 3.62 -35.70
CA GLU A 166 -61.13 2.73 -35.70
C GLU A 166 -62.40 3.48 -35.27
N ARG A 167 -62.33 4.31 -34.22
CA ARG A 167 -63.46 5.15 -33.79
C ARG A 167 -63.90 6.13 -34.88
N THR A 168 -62.94 6.78 -35.54
CA THR A 168 -63.28 7.72 -36.63
C THR A 168 -63.87 7.01 -37.85
N GLU A 169 -63.37 5.83 -38.20
CA GLU A 169 -63.90 5.02 -39.30
C GLU A 169 -65.29 4.48 -38.97
N HIS A 170 -65.49 3.99 -37.75
CA HIS A 170 -66.80 3.56 -37.27
C HIS A 170 -67.82 4.71 -37.29
N ALA A 171 -67.44 5.90 -36.81
CA ALA A 171 -68.29 7.09 -36.87
C ALA A 171 -68.61 7.51 -38.31
N ARG A 172 -67.64 7.42 -39.23
CA ARG A 172 -67.87 7.68 -40.67
C ARG A 172 -68.85 6.67 -41.26
N TRP A 173 -68.69 5.39 -40.94
CA TRP A 173 -69.58 4.32 -41.41
C TRP A 173 -71.00 4.50 -40.87
N GLN A 174 -71.16 4.83 -39.58
CA GLN A 174 -72.47 5.13 -38.98
C GLN A 174 -73.15 6.29 -39.70
N LYS A 175 -72.47 7.42 -39.90
CA LYS A 175 -73.02 8.57 -40.65
C LYS A 175 -73.42 8.20 -42.08
N TYR A 176 -72.61 7.39 -42.76
CA TYR A 176 -72.93 6.90 -44.11
C TYR A 176 -74.20 6.05 -44.12
N MET A 177 -74.34 5.15 -43.15
CA MET A 177 -75.52 4.28 -43.00
C MET A 177 -76.76 5.10 -42.66
N GLU A 178 -76.69 6.05 -41.72
CA GLU A 178 -77.78 6.97 -41.42
C GLU A 178 -78.23 7.76 -42.65
N ALA A 179 -77.28 8.31 -43.43
CA ALA A 179 -77.59 9.02 -44.67
C ALA A 179 -78.26 8.13 -45.72
N LYS A 180 -77.84 6.85 -45.83
CA LYS A 180 -78.50 5.86 -46.69
C LYS A 180 -79.93 5.58 -46.21
N PHE A 181 -80.13 5.26 -44.93
CA PHE A 181 -81.47 4.98 -44.39
C PHE A 181 -82.42 6.18 -44.53
N ASN A 182 -81.93 7.40 -44.29
CA ASN A 182 -82.73 8.62 -44.42
C ASN A 182 -83.11 8.95 -45.88
N LYS A 183 -82.33 8.47 -46.87
CA LYS A 183 -82.72 8.51 -48.30
C LYS A 183 -83.78 7.48 -48.66
N PHE A 184 -83.81 6.32 -48.00
CA PHE A 184 -84.82 5.29 -48.24
C PHE A 184 -86.15 5.54 -47.51
N GLY A 185 -86.14 6.29 -46.41
CA GLY A 185 -87.35 6.64 -45.63
C GLY A 185 -88.12 7.88 -46.12
N LYS A 186 -87.67 8.56 -47.19
CA LYS A 186 -88.36 9.72 -47.81
C LYS A 186 -89.09 9.35 -49.11
N LYS A 187 -89.90 8.28 -49.09
CA LYS A 187 -90.87 7.95 -50.13
C LYS A 187 -92.27 7.88 -49.53
#